data_AF-A0AA87ML20-F1
#
_entry.id   AF-A0AA87ML20-F1
#
_cell.length_a   1.000
_cell.length_b   1.000
_cell.length_c   1.000
_cell.angle_alpha   90.00
_cell.angle_beta   90.00
_cell.angle_gamma   90.00
#
_symmetry.space_group_name_H-M   'P 1'
#
loop_
_entity.id
_entity.type
_entity.pdbx_description
1 polymer ?
#
loop_
_entity_poly.entity_id
_entity_poly.type
_entity_poly.pdbx_seq_one_letter_code
_entity_poly.pdbx_strand_id
1 'polypeptide(L)'
;MGVNCILVAPGKIPRQSSDKIKTDKRDAIKLAKLLRSGELESIHVPSEEDEAVRDYLRSRDSLRLDLGRNRQRLMKFLLRKGITYSATKYWTVSHNKWLNNLQFNNEILEGVSVPV
;
A
#
# COMPACT_ATOMS: atom_id res chain seq x y z
N MET A 1 6.45 35.10 -2.14
CA MET A 1 5.71 34.11 -2.95
C MET A 1 4.27 34.12 -2.46
N GLY A 2 3.31 34.46 -3.33
CA GLY A 2 1.91 34.68 -2.97
C GLY A 2 1.01 34.58 -4.20
N VAL A 3 1.36 33.67 -5.11
CA VAL A 3 0.61 33.43 -6.35
C VAL A 3 -0.37 32.30 -6.08
N ASN A 4 -1.64 32.52 -6.40
CA ASN A 4 -2.66 31.50 -6.30
C ASN A 4 -2.39 30.39 -7.34
N CYS A 5 -2.10 29.18 -6.88
CA CYS A 5 -1.80 28.03 -7.71
C CYS A 5 -2.97 27.04 -7.67
N ILE A 6 -3.45 26.63 -8.84
CA ILE A 6 -4.54 25.66 -8.98
C ILE A 6 -3.98 24.39 -9.61
N LEU A 7 -4.21 23.26 -8.97
CA LEU A 7 -3.84 21.94 -9.49
C LEU A 7 -4.99 21.39 -10.34
N VAL A 8 -4.70 21.02 -11.59
CA VAL A 8 -5.70 20.54 -12.55
C VAL A 8 -5.25 19.21 -13.13
N ALA A 9 -6.18 18.26 -13.26
CA ALA A 9 -5.86 16.96 -13.83
C ALA A 9 -5.61 17.09 -15.33
N PRO A 10 -4.51 16.56 -15.90
CA PRO A 10 -4.21 16.70 -17.32
C PRO A 10 -5.31 16.10 -18.22
N GLY A 11 -6.03 15.08 -17.74
CA GLY A 11 -7.16 14.48 -18.46
C GLY A 11 -8.46 15.30 -18.43
N LYS A 12 -8.59 16.26 -17.51
CA LYS A 12 -9.75 17.17 -17.43
C LYS A 12 -9.55 18.46 -18.24
N ILE A 13 -8.36 18.66 -18.81
CA ILE A 13 -8.07 19.84 -19.64
C ILE A 13 -8.65 19.58 -21.04
N PRO A 14 -9.62 20.39 -21.51
CA PRO A 14 -10.21 20.20 -22.83
C PRO A 14 -9.14 20.38 -23.92
N ARG A 15 -8.96 19.33 -24.73
CA ARG A 15 -8.00 19.32 -25.83
C ARG A 15 -8.72 18.99 -27.13
N GLN A 16 -8.56 19.84 -28.14
CA GLN A 16 -9.05 19.57 -29.49
C GLN A 16 -8.20 18.48 -30.14
N SER A 17 -8.84 17.53 -30.81
CA SER A 17 -8.19 16.38 -31.46
C SER A 17 -7.24 16.76 -32.61
N SER A 18 -7.39 17.95 -33.19
CA SER A 18 -6.50 18.48 -34.23
C SER A 18 -5.22 19.12 -33.69
N ASP A 19 -5.18 19.44 -32.39
CA ASP A 19 -4.11 20.20 -31.75
C ASP A 19 -2.97 19.25 -31.34
N LYS A 20 -2.25 18.74 -32.35
CA LYS A 20 -1.18 17.73 -32.19
C LYS A 20 0.20 18.32 -31.88
N ILE A 21 0.39 19.63 -32.06
CA ILE A 21 1.67 20.31 -31.87
C ILE A 21 1.71 20.90 -30.46
N LYS A 22 2.49 20.26 -29.58
CA LYS A 22 2.77 20.77 -28.24
C LYS A 22 3.90 21.78 -28.29
N THR A 23 3.66 22.99 -27.80
CA THR A 23 4.69 24.01 -27.56
C THR A 23 4.34 24.75 -26.28
N ASP A 24 5.32 24.99 -25.41
CA ASP A 24 5.07 25.58 -24.09
C ASP A 24 4.35 26.93 -24.17
N LYS A 25 4.66 27.75 -25.19
CA LYS A 25 3.99 29.03 -25.42
C LYS A 25 2.49 28.88 -25.72
N ARG A 26 2.10 27.92 -26.57
CA ARG A 26 0.69 27.68 -26.92
C ARG A 26 -0.07 27.06 -25.75
N ASP A 27 0.56 26.11 -25.05
CA ASP A 27 -0.04 25.47 -23.88
C ASP A 27 -0.26 26.50 -22.75
N ALA A 28 0.70 27.39 -22.49
CA ALA A 28 0.56 28.45 -21.49
C ALA A 28 -0.61 29.40 -21.82
N ILE A 29 -0.74 29.83 -23.08
CA ILE A 29 -1.86 30.68 -23.53
C ILE A 29 -3.19 29.94 -23.37
N LYS A 30 -3.23 28.65 -23.71
CA LYS A 30 -4.44 27.82 -23.60
C LYS A 30 -4.89 27.66 -22.15
N LEU A 31 -3.96 27.33 -21.25
CA LEU A 31 -4.22 27.24 -19.81
C LEU A 31 -4.68 28.58 -19.24
N ALA A 32 -4.06 29.69 -19.63
CA ALA A 32 -4.48 31.02 -19.19
C ALA A 32 -5.91 31.36 -19.65
N LYS A 33 -6.28 30.99 -20.89
CA LYS A 33 -7.65 31.17 -21.40
C LYS A 33 -8.67 30.33 -20.64
N LEU A 34 -8.38 29.05 -20.41
CA LEU A 34 -9.26 28.13 -19.68
C LEU A 34 -9.40 28.54 -18.21
N LEU A 35 -8.32 29.03 -17.60
CA LEU A 35 -8.34 29.59 -16.25
C LEU A 35 -9.22 30.83 -16.19
N ARG A 36 -9.11 31.72 -17.19
CA ARG A 36 -9.94 32.93 -17.28
C ARG A 36 -11.42 32.61 -17.49
N SER A 37 -11.76 31.57 -18.25
CA SER A 37 -13.16 31.16 -18.44
C SER A 37 -13.74 30.35 -17.28
N GLY A 38 -12.92 29.93 -16.31
CA GLY A 38 -13.34 29.10 -15.19
C GLY A 38 -13.62 27.64 -15.58
N GLU A 39 -13.18 27.21 -16.77
CA GLU A 39 -13.37 25.84 -17.27
C GLU A 39 -12.38 24.83 -16.68
N LEU A 40 -11.36 25.29 -15.95
CA LEU A 40 -10.41 24.40 -15.27
C LEU A 40 -10.96 23.97 -13.91
N GLU A 41 -11.34 22.70 -13.82
CA GLU A 41 -11.75 22.10 -12.55
C GLU A 41 -10.51 21.74 -11.72
N SER A 42 -10.41 22.31 -10.51
CA SER A 42 -9.34 21.99 -9.58
C SER A 42 -9.47 20.56 -9.06
N ILE A 43 -8.35 19.86 -8.93
CA ILE A 43 -8.30 18.58 -8.21
C ILE A 43 -8.43 18.88 -6.71
N HIS A 44 -9.23 18.08 -6.02
CA HIS A 44 -9.23 18.04 -4.58
C HIS A 44 -7.88 17.52 -4.06
N VAL A 45 -7.14 18.39 -3.38
CA VAL A 45 -5.93 18.00 -2.64
C VAL A 45 -6.39 17.46 -1.28
N PRO A 46 -6.03 16.21 -0.92
CA PRO A 46 -6.34 15.68 0.39
C PRO A 46 -5.84 16.61 1.49
N SER A 47 -6.64 16.80 2.52
CA SER A 47 -6.19 17.48 3.74
C SER A 47 -5.16 16.63 4.48
N GLU A 48 -4.45 17.23 5.44
CA GLU A 48 -3.55 16.49 6.33
C GLU A 48 -4.29 15.37 7.10
N GLU A 49 -5.55 15.61 7.48
CA GLU A 49 -6.39 14.61 8.13
C GLU A 49 -6.71 13.43 7.19
N ASP A 50 -7.04 13.70 5.93
CA ASP A 50 -7.29 12.66 4.92
C ASP A 50 -6.03 11.82 4.65
N GLU A 51 -4.87 12.45 4.66
CA GLU A 51 -3.59 11.78 4.49
C GLU A 51 -3.26 10.91 5.70
N ALA A 52 -3.48 11.40 6.91
CA ALA A 52 -3.28 10.63 8.14
C ALA A 52 -4.16 9.37 8.19
N VAL A 53 -5.44 9.47 7.82
CA VAL A 53 -6.34 8.31 7.74
C VAL A 53 -5.86 7.32 6.69
N ARG A 54 -5.42 7.81 5.53
CA ARG A 54 -4.92 6.96 4.45
C ARG A 54 -3.67 6.19 4.85
N ASP A 55 -2.74 6.84 5.53
CA ASP A 55 -1.50 6.21 5.97
C ASP A 55 -1.73 5.21 7.11
N TYR A 56 -2.68 5.50 8.01
CA TYR A 56 -3.14 4.51 8.98
C TYR A 56 -3.70 3.25 8.29
N LEU A 57 -4.59 3.40 7.31
CA LEU A 57 -5.14 2.25 6.58
C LEU A 57 -4.06 1.45 5.84
N ARG A 58 -3.11 2.14 5.19
CA ARG A 58 -1.98 1.50 4.49
C ARG A 58 -1.07 0.73 5.43
N SER A 59 -0.77 1.29 6.60
CA SER A 59 0.06 0.62 7.61
C SER A 59 -0.61 -0.66 8.11
N ARG A 60 -1.92 -0.60 8.40
CA ARG A 60 -2.71 -1.77 8.80
C ARG A 60 -2.69 -2.87 7.73
N ASP A 61 -2.88 -2.50 6.47
CA ASP A 61 -2.89 -3.48 5.37
C ASP A 61 -1.49 -4.09 5.15
N SER A 62 -0.43 -3.29 5.31
CA SER A 62 0.95 -3.76 5.27
C SER A 62 1.23 -4.78 6.37
N LEU A 63 0.82 -4.50 7.61
CA LEU A 63 0.95 -5.43 8.74
C LEU A 63 0.19 -6.74 8.48
N ARG A 64 -1.01 -6.66 7.88
CA ARG A 64 -1.80 -7.85 7.54
C ARG A 64 -1.09 -8.73 6.50
N LEU A 65 -0.48 -8.11 5.49
CA LEU A 65 0.31 -8.82 4.48
C LEU A 65 1.55 -9.47 5.10
N ASP A 66 2.26 -8.76 5.97
CA ASP A 66 3.47 -9.27 6.62
C ASP A 66 3.16 -10.41 7.59
N LEU A 67 2.05 -10.32 8.33
CA LEU A 67 1.54 -11.44 9.12
C LEU A 67 1.30 -12.67 8.22
N GLY A 68 0.64 -12.50 7.07
CA GLY A 68 0.43 -13.59 6.11
C GLY A 68 1.74 -14.20 5.58
N ARG A 69 2.73 -13.37 5.27
CA ARG A 69 4.07 -13.80 4.83
C ARG A 69 4.81 -14.57 5.92
N ASN A 70 4.80 -14.07 7.15
CA ASN A 70 5.45 -14.72 8.29
C ASN A 70 4.81 -16.08 8.59
N ARG A 71 3.48 -16.16 8.52
CA ARG A 71 2.74 -17.42 8.62
C ARG A 71 3.21 -18.44 7.58
N GLN A 72 3.30 -18.04 6.32
CA GLN A 72 3.77 -18.93 5.24
C GLN A 72 5.24 -19.34 5.44
N ARG A 73 6.11 -18.41 5.82
CA ARG A 73 7.53 -18.69 6.13
C ARG A 73 7.66 -19.72 7.24
N LEU A 74 6.91 -19.57 8.33
CA LEU A 74 6.88 -20.53 9.43
C LEU A 74 6.45 -21.91 8.96
N MET A 75 5.37 -22.02 8.18
CA MET A 75 4.90 -23.30 7.66
C MET A 75 5.93 -23.96 6.74
N LYS A 76 6.60 -23.19 5.88
CA LYS A 76 7.65 -23.72 5.00
C LYS A 76 8.89 -24.17 5.79
N PHE A 77 9.22 -23.46 6.87
CA PHE A 77 10.30 -23.86 7.77
C PHE A 77 9.99 -25.19 8.46
N LEU A 78 8.80 -25.33 9.05
CA LEU A 78 8.37 -26.57 9.70
C LEU A 78 8.30 -27.75 8.72
N LEU A 79 7.79 -27.51 7.51
CA LEU A 79 7.74 -28.51 6.46
C LEU A 79 9.14 -29.02 6.08
N ARG A 80 10.14 -28.14 6.00
CA ARG A 80 11.54 -28.53 5.73
C ARG A 80 12.12 -29.42 6.83
N LYS A 81 11.64 -29.28 8.06
CA LYS A 81 12.02 -30.12 9.22
C LYS A 81 11.19 -31.40 9.32
N GLY A 82 10.28 -31.65 8.38
CA GLY A 82 9.38 -32.81 8.40
C GLY A 82 8.25 -32.72 9.43
N ILE A 83 8.07 -31.55 10.06
CA ILE A 83 7.03 -31.32 11.07
C ILE A 83 5.78 -30.86 10.35
N THR A 84 4.75 -31.71 10.33
CA THR A 84 3.46 -31.40 9.71
C THR A 84 2.34 -31.37 10.75
N TYR A 85 1.41 -30.44 10.56
CA TYR A 85 0.22 -30.37 11.39
C TYR A 85 -0.89 -31.22 10.76
N SER A 86 -1.37 -32.23 11.49
CA SER A 86 -2.36 -33.19 10.99
C SER A 86 -3.82 -32.79 11.25
N ALA A 87 -4.07 -31.72 12.01
CA ALA A 87 -5.44 -31.31 12.35
C ALA A 87 -6.07 -30.42 11.26
N THR A 88 -7.39 -30.20 11.38
CA THR A 88 -8.25 -29.68 10.31
C THR A 88 -7.97 -28.23 9.90
N LYS A 89 -7.56 -27.34 10.82
CA LYS A 89 -7.45 -25.89 10.55
C LYS A 89 -6.19 -25.25 11.13
N TYR A 90 -5.42 -24.59 10.27
CA TYR A 90 -4.26 -23.76 10.62
C TYR A 90 -4.67 -22.42 11.25
N TRP A 91 -3.78 -21.86 12.08
CA TRP A 91 -3.93 -20.54 12.74
C TRP A 91 -5.13 -20.39 13.67
N THR A 92 -5.63 -21.52 14.18
CA THR A 92 -6.62 -21.59 15.27
C THR A 92 -5.92 -21.60 16.63
N VAL A 93 -6.68 -21.45 17.72
CA VAL A 93 -6.16 -21.57 19.09
C VAL A 93 -5.40 -22.89 19.29
N SER A 94 -5.94 -23.99 18.75
CA SER A 94 -5.32 -25.32 18.81
C SER A 94 -3.99 -25.38 18.04
N HIS A 95 -3.92 -24.75 16.86
CA HIS A 95 -2.68 -24.66 16.09
C HIS A 95 -1.62 -23.82 16.80
N ASN A 96 -2.00 -22.70 17.41
CA ASN A 96 -1.06 -21.86 18.17
C ASN A 96 -0.53 -22.58 19.43
N LYS A 97 -1.39 -23.31 20.15
CA LYS A 97 -0.94 -24.16 21.27
C LYS A 97 0.03 -25.24 20.81
N TRP A 98 -0.23 -25.86 19.67
CA TRP A 98 0.67 -26.84 19.08
C TRP A 98 2.03 -26.21 18.70
N LEU A 99 2.02 -25.06 18.03
CA LEU A 99 3.24 -24.32 17.69
C LEU A 99 4.09 -23.99 18.92
N ASN A 100 3.46 -23.55 20.01
CA ASN A 100 4.17 -23.21 21.25
C ASN A 100 4.76 -24.44 21.96
N ASN A 101 4.23 -25.63 21.70
CA ASN A 101 4.72 -26.88 22.28
C ASN A 101 5.77 -27.58 21.40
N LEU A 102 6.14 -27.01 20.25
CA LEU A 102 7.20 -27.56 19.41
C LEU A 102 8.55 -27.36 20.07
N GLN A 103 9.21 -28.47 20.42
CA GLN A 103 10.60 -28.46 20.86
C GLN A 103 11.51 -28.82 19.68
N PHE A 104 12.50 -27.97 19.43
CA PHE A 104 13.52 -28.22 18.42
C PHE A 104 14.74 -28.83 19.11
N ASN A 105 15.05 -30.11 18.86
CA ASN A 105 16.19 -30.81 19.46
C ASN A 105 17.57 -30.34 18.94
N ASN A 106 17.69 -29.12 18.39
CA ASN A 106 18.95 -28.56 17.92
C ASN A 106 19.27 -27.29 18.73
N GLU A 107 20.45 -27.26 19.36
CA GLU A 107 20.93 -26.14 20.20
C GLU A 107 20.89 -24.77 19.49
N ILE A 108 21.02 -24.74 18.16
CA ILE A 108 20.98 -23.50 17.35
C ILE A 108 19.54 -22.99 17.16
N LEU A 109 18.53 -23.86 17.23
CA LEU A 109 17.13 -23.51 16.99
C LEU A 109 16.37 -23.15 18.28
N GLU A 110 16.88 -23.52 19.46
CA GLU A 110 16.30 -23.12 20.75
C GLU A 110 16.35 -21.60 20.97
N GLY A 111 17.31 -20.89 20.35
CA GLY A 111 17.41 -19.43 20.41
C GLY A 111 16.34 -18.67 19.62
N VAL A 112 15.58 -19.34 18.75
CA VAL A 112 14.48 -18.74 17.98
C VAL A 112 13.15 -19.00 18.71
N SER A 113 13.08 -18.59 19.98
CA SER A 113 11.80 -18.48 20.68
C SER A 113 10.99 -17.40 19.98
N VAL A 114 9.88 -17.79 19.34
CA VAL A 114 8.97 -16.87 18.65
C VAL A 114 8.24 -16.05 19.73
N PRO A 115 8.55 -14.75 19.92
CA PRO A 115 7.78 -13.92 20.83
C PRO A 115 6.42 -13.69 20.17
N VAL A 116 5.36 -13.91 20.96
CA VAL A 116 3.97 -13.59 20.58
C VAL A 116 3.81 -12.09 20.38
#